data_AF-A0A535Z9C0-F1
#
_entry.id   AF-A0A535Z9C0-F1
#
_cell.length_a   1.000
_cell.length_b   1.000
_cell.length_c   1.000
_cell.angle_alpha   90.00
_cell.angle_beta   90.00
_cell.angle_gamma   90.00
#
_symmetry.space_group_name_H-M   'P 1'
#
loop_
_entity.id
_entity.type
_entity.pdbx_description
1 polymer ?
#
loop_
_entity_poly.entity_id
_entity_poly.type
_entity_poly.pdbx_seq_one_letter_code
_entity_poly.pdbx_strand_id
1 'polypeptide(L)'
;MAVLLAIGVLLCAAGLALLVNLFGAGDYAMRRVTTRYLGSLPPGFAGSKRGFRIYATLVLAVGLMCVGLSLVERVLPVAAGLIVLGAVTFGIASVVAIAGEVETARRPRS
;
A
#
# COMPACT_ATOMS: atom_id res chain seq x y z
N MET A 1 -0.54 21.50 -8.00
CA MET A 1 0.29 20.48 -8.68
C MET A 1 1.56 20.09 -7.90
N ALA A 2 2.40 21.03 -7.43
CA ALA A 2 3.63 20.69 -6.69
C ALA A 2 3.39 19.85 -5.42
N VAL A 3 2.38 20.20 -4.62
CA VAL A 3 2.01 19.46 -3.40
C VAL A 3 1.59 18.02 -3.73
N LEU A 4 0.77 17.81 -4.77
CA LEU A 4 0.31 16.49 -5.18
C LEU A 4 1.48 15.61 -5.66
N LEU A 5 2.42 16.20 -6.41
CA LEU A 5 3.65 15.53 -6.81
C LEU A 5 4.48 15.12 -5.59
N ALA A 6 4.68 16.03 -4.63
CA ALA A 6 5.42 15.73 -3.41
C ALA A 6 4.78 14.58 -2.61
N ILE A 7 3.45 14.60 -2.44
CA ILE A 7 2.70 13.49 -1.81
C ILE A 7 2.90 12.20 -2.59
N GLY A 8 2.74 12.22 -3.92
CA GLY A 8 2.90 11.04 -4.76
C GLY A 8 4.30 10.44 -4.65
N VAL A 9 5.35 11.27 -4.70
CA VAL A 9 6.74 10.83 -4.54
C VAL A 9 6.98 10.24 -3.16
N LEU A 10 6.48 10.86 -2.10
CA LEU A 10 6.60 10.34 -0.73
C LEU A 10 5.90 8.99 -0.57
N LEU A 11 4.71 8.83 -1.13
CA LEU A 11 3.98 7.56 -1.10
C LEU A 11 4.67 6.48 -1.92
N CYS A 12 5.20 6.80 -3.09
CA CYS A 12 6.00 5.86 -3.89
C CYS A 12 7.26 5.42 -3.13
N ALA A 13 8.00 6.37 -2.54
CA ALA A 13 9.19 6.09 -1.76
C ALA A 13 8.87 5.22 -0.53
N ALA A 14 7.81 5.55 0.21
CA ALA A 14 7.35 4.77 1.35
C ALA A 14 6.91 3.37 0.93
N GLY A 15 6.03 3.25 -0.08
CA GLY A 15 5.55 1.96 -0.58
C GLY A 15 6.69 1.05 -1.04
N LEU A 16 7.66 1.59 -1.80
CA LEU A 16 8.86 0.86 -2.22
C LEU A 16 9.73 0.46 -1.02
N ALA A 17 10.02 1.39 -0.12
CA ALA A 17 10.83 1.11 1.07
C ALA A 17 10.21 -0.01 1.94
N LEU A 18 8.88 -0.01 2.10
CA LEU A 18 8.17 -1.07 2.82
C LEU A 18 8.19 -2.40 2.05
N LEU A 19 7.98 -2.38 0.73
CA LEU A 19 7.96 -3.58 -0.12
C LEU A 19 9.31 -4.30 -0.16
N VAL A 20 10.40 -3.55 -0.37
CA VAL A 20 11.75 -4.11 -0.45
C VAL A 20 12.41 -4.25 0.92
N ASN A 21 11.69 -3.89 1.99
CA ASN A 21 12.20 -3.88 3.36
C ASN A 21 13.51 -3.09 3.49
N LEU A 22 13.55 -1.90 2.88
CA LEU A 22 14.74 -1.06 2.82
C LEU A 22 15.19 -0.72 4.24
N PHE A 23 16.44 -1.06 4.59
CA PHE A 23 17.00 -0.91 5.94
C PHE A 23 16.15 -1.53 7.07
N GLY A 24 15.33 -2.55 6.78
CA GLY A 24 14.44 -3.17 7.77
C GLY A 24 13.17 -2.36 8.08
N ALA A 25 12.85 -1.33 7.29
CA ALA A 25 11.68 -0.48 7.51
C ALA A 25 10.35 -1.27 7.50
N GLY A 26 10.24 -2.27 6.61
CA GLY A 26 9.07 -3.14 6.54
C GLY A 26 8.91 -3.99 7.79
N ASP A 27 9.99 -4.65 8.24
CA ASP A 27 9.98 -5.45 9.46
C ASP A 27 9.71 -4.60 10.70
N TYR A 28 10.29 -3.40 10.77
CA TYR A 28 10.04 -2.46 11.85
C TYR A 28 8.57 -2.04 11.91
N ALA A 29 8.01 -1.61 10.78
CA ALA A 29 6.61 -1.21 10.67
C ALA A 29 5.67 -2.38 11.01
N MET A 30 5.96 -3.57 10.52
CA MET A 30 5.19 -4.77 10.80
C MET A 30 5.16 -5.07 12.30
N ARG A 31 6.33 -5.11 12.96
CA ARG A 31 6.45 -5.39 14.41
C ARG A 31 5.81 -4.33 15.30
N ARG A 32 5.85 -3.05 14.89
CA ARG A 32 5.39 -1.92 15.71
C ARG A 32 3.93 -1.57 15.48
N VAL A 33 3.42 -1.77 14.27
CA VAL A 33 2.12 -1.26 13.85
C VAL A 33 1.16 -2.41 13.55
N THR A 34 1.51 -3.31 12.62
CA THR A 34 0.50 -4.24 12.07
C THR A 34 0.36 -5.55 12.85
N THR A 35 1.35 -5.94 13.65
CA THR A 35 1.29 -7.15 14.49
C THR A 35 0.82 -6.88 15.92
N ARG A 36 0.40 -5.67 16.25
CA ARG A 36 -0.08 -5.33 17.61
C ARG A 36 -1.59 -5.46 17.70
N TYR A 37 -2.05 -5.85 18.90
CA TYR A 37 -3.46 -5.80 19.24
C TYR A 37 -3.92 -4.34 19.32
N LEU A 38 -5.09 -4.08 18.74
CA LEU A 38 -5.79 -2.80 18.84
C LEU A 38 -6.87 -2.95 19.91
N GLY A 39 -6.46 -2.79 21.17
CA GLY A 39 -7.32 -3.12 22.31
C GLY A 39 -7.63 -4.61 22.35
N SER A 40 -8.89 -4.99 22.16
CA SER A 40 -9.35 -6.38 22.11
C SER A 40 -9.31 -7.01 20.71
N LEU A 41 -8.99 -6.23 19.67
CA LEU A 41 -8.94 -6.72 18.30
C LEU A 41 -7.56 -7.34 18.01
N PRO A 42 -7.50 -8.63 17.60
CA PRO A 42 -6.25 -9.24 17.19
C PRO A 42 -5.68 -8.60 15.92
N PRO A 43 -4.38 -8.76 15.65
CA PRO A 43 -3.76 -8.31 14.41
C PRO A 43 -4.51 -8.84 13.18
N GLY A 44 -4.83 -7.95 12.25
CA GLY A 44 -5.51 -8.28 11.00
C GLY A 44 -4.57 -8.91 9.95
N PHE A 45 -5.04 -9.00 8.70
CA PHE A 45 -4.26 -9.57 7.60
C PHE A 45 -2.91 -8.88 7.40
N ALA A 46 -2.87 -7.55 7.62
CA ALA A 46 -1.64 -6.74 7.60
C ALA A 46 -0.56 -7.20 8.60
N GLY A 47 -0.94 -7.95 9.64
CA GLY A 47 -0.02 -8.57 10.60
C GLY A 47 0.74 -9.78 10.05
N SER A 48 0.38 -10.27 8.86
CA SER A 48 1.13 -11.32 8.15
C SER A 48 2.09 -10.72 7.12
N LYS A 49 3.20 -11.42 6.80
CA LYS A 49 4.16 -10.96 5.77
C LYS A 49 3.48 -10.75 4.41
N ARG A 50 2.53 -11.62 4.07
CA ARG A 50 1.78 -11.55 2.82
C ARG A 50 0.86 -10.32 2.82
N GLY A 51 0.06 -10.14 3.86
CA GLY A 51 -0.84 -8.99 3.94
C GLY A 51 -0.10 -7.67 4.01
N PHE A 52 0.99 -7.58 4.78
CA PHE A 52 1.84 -6.39 4.82
C PHE A 52 2.33 -5.96 3.42
N ARG A 53 2.79 -6.91 2.61
CA ARG A 53 3.20 -6.64 1.22
C ARG A 53 2.04 -6.10 0.37
N ILE A 54 0.83 -6.64 0.52
CA ILE A 54 -0.35 -6.15 -0.20
C ILE A 54 -0.70 -4.71 0.20
N TYR A 55 -0.65 -4.39 1.49
CA TYR A 55 -0.88 -3.02 1.95
C TYR A 55 0.23 -2.05 1.49
N ALA A 56 1.49 -2.48 1.46
CA ALA A 56 2.57 -1.67 0.90
C ALA A 56 2.40 -1.44 -0.61
N THR A 57 1.90 -2.43 -1.36
CA THR A 57 1.50 -2.27 -2.76
C THR A 57 0.36 -1.26 -2.93
N LEU A 58 -0.63 -1.24 -2.04
CA LEU A 58 -1.70 -0.23 -2.07
C LEU A 58 -1.15 1.19 -1.89
N VAL A 59 -0.23 1.39 -0.94
CA VAL A 59 0.45 2.67 -0.73
C VAL A 59 1.19 3.13 -1.99
N LEU A 60 1.94 2.20 -2.62
CA LEU A 60 2.64 2.48 -3.88
C LEU A 60 1.66 2.84 -5.02
N ALA A 61 0.56 2.10 -5.15
CA ALA A 61 -0.45 2.33 -6.18
C ALA A 61 -1.09 3.73 -6.05
N VAL A 62 -1.38 4.17 -4.82
CA VAL A 62 -1.86 5.53 -4.54
C VAL A 62 -0.79 6.57 -4.91
N GLY A 63 0.46 6.32 -4.57
CA GLY A 63 1.59 7.17 -4.98
C GLY A 63 1.68 7.35 -6.49
N LEU A 64 1.58 6.26 -7.27
CA LEU A 64 1.60 6.29 -8.73
C LEU A 64 0.45 7.13 -9.31
N MET A 65 -0.76 6.99 -8.77
CA MET A 65 -1.90 7.80 -9.20
C MET A 65 -1.69 9.28 -8.90
N CYS A 66 -1.17 9.64 -7.71
CA CYS A 66 -0.85 11.03 -7.36
C CYS A 66 0.23 11.62 -8.29
N VAL A 67 1.30 10.87 -8.58
CA VAL A 67 2.34 11.30 -9.53
C VAL A 67 1.74 11.48 -10.93
N GLY A 68 0.96 10.50 -11.41
CA GLY A 68 0.31 10.56 -12.71
C GLY A 68 -0.60 11.79 -12.86
N LEU A 69 -1.47 12.05 -11.88
CA LEU A 69 -2.35 13.23 -11.85
C LEU A 69 -1.57 14.54 -11.88
N SER A 70 -0.42 14.61 -11.19
CA SER A 70 0.42 15.82 -11.19
C SER A 70 1.13 16.11 -12.52
N LEU A 71 1.21 15.12 -13.42
CA LEU A 71 1.90 15.18 -14.71
C LEU A 71 0.96 15.38 -15.91
N VAL A 72 -0.36 15.38 -15.71
CA VAL A 72 -1.36 15.44 -16.79
C VAL A 72 -1.13 16.63 -17.73
N GLU A 73 -0.78 17.80 -17.19
CA GLU A 73 -0.55 19.03 -17.97
C GLU A 73 0.79 19.07 -18.69
N ARG A 74 1.73 18.17 -18.38
CA ARG A 74 3.11 18.19 -18.89
C ARG A 74 3.39 17.06 -19.87
N VAL A 75 2.97 15.84 -19.52
CA VAL A 75 3.30 14.62 -20.28
C VAL A 75 2.13 13.64 -20.22
N LEU A 76 1.07 13.91 -20.98
CA LEU A 76 -0.19 13.16 -20.93
C LEU A 76 -0.02 11.63 -21.10
N PRO A 77 0.80 11.09 -22.04
CA PRO A 77 0.95 9.64 -22.18
C PRO A 77 1.53 8.97 -20.94
N VAL A 78 2.53 9.61 -20.31
CA VAL A 78 3.16 9.10 -19.08
C VAL A 78 2.19 9.22 -17.90
N ALA A 79 1.49 10.34 -17.79
CA ALA A 79 0.46 10.55 -16.77
C ALA A 79 -0.63 9.48 -16.83
N ALA A 80 -1.18 9.23 -18.04
CA ALA A 80 -2.18 8.21 -18.26
C ALA A 80 -1.67 6.81 -17.90
N GLY A 81 -0.45 6.46 -18.31
CA GLY A 81 0.18 5.18 -17.96
C GLY A 81 0.30 4.97 -16.44
N LEU A 82 0.75 6.00 -15.71
CA LEU A 82 0.87 5.95 -14.24
C LEU A 82 -0.49 5.82 -13.55
N ILE A 83 -1.50 6.55 -14.02
CA ILE A 83 -2.86 6.50 -13.47
C ILE A 83 -3.46 5.11 -13.69
N VAL A 84 -3.38 4.58 -14.91
CA VAL A 84 -3.92 3.24 -15.24
C VAL A 84 -3.19 2.16 -14.45
N LEU A 85 -1.86 2.19 -14.41
CA LEU A 85 -1.07 1.23 -13.66
C LEU A 85 -1.41 1.27 -12.16
N GLY A 86 -1.49 2.47 -11.59
CA GLY A 86 -1.89 2.67 -10.20
C GLY A 86 -3.30 2.16 -9.93
N ALA A 87 -4.27 2.49 -10.77
CA ALA A 87 -5.67 2.09 -10.61
C ALA A 87 -5.87 0.57 -10.70
N VAL A 88 -5.26 -0.09 -11.70
CA VAL A 88 -5.32 -1.55 -11.85
C VAL A 88 -4.65 -2.25 -10.67
N THR A 89 -3.46 -1.78 -10.28
CA THR A 89 -2.72 -2.33 -9.13
C THR A 89 -3.52 -2.17 -7.84
N PHE A 90 -4.13 -0.99 -7.62
CA PHE A 90 -4.97 -0.71 -6.47
C PHE A 90 -6.20 -1.63 -6.44
N GLY A 91 -6.88 -1.81 -7.57
CA GLY A 91 -8.04 -2.68 -7.68
C GLY A 91 -7.72 -4.13 -7.31
N ILE A 92 -6.67 -4.70 -7.92
CA ILE A 92 -6.24 -6.08 -7.65
C ILE A 92 -5.80 -6.23 -6.19
N ALA A 93 -4.94 -5.34 -5.69
CA ALA A 93 -4.44 -5.41 -4.31
C ALA A 93 -5.56 -5.23 -3.29
N SER A 94 -6.58 -4.40 -3.57
CA SER A 94 -7.73 -4.20 -2.68
C SER A 94 -8.57 -5.46 -2.54
N VAL A 95 -8.84 -6.16 -3.65
CA VAL A 95 -9.56 -7.44 -3.62
C VAL A 95 -8.79 -8.46 -2.77
N VAL A 96 -7.47 -8.55 -2.96
CA VAL A 96 -6.62 -9.47 -2.18
C VAL A 96 -6.59 -9.09 -0.70
N ALA A 97 -6.52 -7.80 -0.37
CA ALA A 97 -6.55 -7.32 1.01
C ALA A 97 -7.88 -7.66 1.69
N ILE A 98 -9.01 -7.37 1.04
CA ILE A 98 -10.35 -7.66 1.57
C ILE A 98 -10.52 -9.16 1.80
N ALA A 99 -10.16 -9.99 0.82
CA ALA A 99 -10.23 -11.44 0.96
C ALA A 99 -9.36 -11.95 2.13
N GLY A 100 -8.14 -11.42 2.28
CA GLY A 100 -7.24 -11.75 3.36
C GLY A 100 -7.77 -11.31 4.74
N GLU A 101 -8.38 -10.14 4.84
CA GLU A 101 -9.01 -9.66 6.08
C GLU A 101 -10.23 -10.53 6.45
N VAL A 102 -11.05 -10.90 5.48
CA VAL A 102 -12.19 -11.81 5.69
C VAL A 102 -11.70 -13.18 6.17
N GLU A 103 -10.65 -13.74 5.57
CA GLU A 103 -10.06 -15.00 6.03
C GLU A 103 -9.53 -14.89 7.45
N THR A 104 -8.81 -13.81 7.76
CA THR A 104 -8.22 -13.56 9.08
C THR A 104 -9.31 -13.42 10.15
N ALA A 105 -10.40 -12.73 9.86
CA ALA A 105 -11.53 -12.56 10.77
C ALA A 105 -12.31 -13.87 11.04
N ARG A 106 -12.31 -14.82 10.08
CA ARG A 106 -12.99 -16.12 10.20
C ARG A 106 -12.18 -17.16 10.96
N ARG A 107 -10.90 -16.93 11.25
CA ARG A 107 -10.08 -17.91 11.97
C ARG A 107 -10.58 -18.05 13.41
N PRO A 108 -10.88 -19.28 13.87
CA PRO A 108 -11.30 -19.50 15.26
C PRO A 108 -10.19 -19.05 16.21
N ARG A 109 -10.57 -18.32 17.27
CA ARG A 109 -9.68 -17.98 18.38
C ARG A 109 -9.39 -19.27 19.14
N SER A 110 -8.26 -19.93 18.83
CA SER A 110 -7.75 -21.07 19.60
C SER A 110 -7.25 -20.63 20.96
#